data_AF-A0A3M1G5A4-F1
#
_entry.id   AF-A0A3M1G5A4-F1
#
_cell.length_a   1.000
_cell.length_b   1.000
_cell.length_c   1.000
_cell.angle_alpha   90.00
_cell.angle_beta   90.00
_cell.angle_gamma   90.00
#
_symmetry.space_group_name_H-M   'P 1'
#
loop_
_entity.id
_entity.type
_entity.pdbx_description
1 polymer ?
#
loop_
_entity_poly.entity_id
_entity_poly.type
_entity_poly.pdbx_seq_one_letter_code
_entity_poly.pdbx_strand_id
1 'polypeptide(L)'
;MKRDRERKGRQGTTPAPGRARRVAVLDIGSSKLCCLIADVAETGDMHVVGIGHHVSAGVKAGMVTDLVQAERAVRAVVTQAEDMAGDTIDNVVISLSAGRPRSEMMSVEVSVAGHAVEAADIDNVMRAAQRRIDPEERALVHVLPTCYSVDEAYGIRNPEG
;
A
#
# COMPACT_ATOMS: atom_id res chain seq x y z
N MET A 1 -3.97 -42.30 -8.46
CA MET A 1 -4.83 -41.66 -9.49
C MET A 1 -4.78 -40.15 -9.25
N LYS A 2 -3.83 -39.48 -9.90
CA LYS A 2 -3.56 -38.04 -9.75
C LYS A 2 -4.67 -37.24 -10.44
N ARG A 3 -5.12 -36.16 -9.81
CA ARG A 3 -5.84 -35.07 -10.52
C ARG A 3 -5.16 -33.77 -10.14
N ASP A 4 -4.17 -33.43 -10.94
CA ASP A 4 -3.65 -32.07 -11.09
C ASP A 4 -4.82 -31.17 -11.53
N ARG A 5 -5.18 -30.18 -10.70
CA ARG A 5 -6.00 -29.05 -11.12
C ARG A 5 -5.06 -27.88 -11.28
N GLU A 6 -4.76 -27.57 -12.54
CA GLU A 6 -4.06 -26.37 -12.97
C GLU A 6 -4.66 -25.12 -12.32
N ARG A 7 -3.86 -24.43 -11.50
CA ARG A 7 -4.13 -23.05 -11.10
C ARG A 7 -3.90 -22.17 -12.32
N LYS A 8 -4.95 -21.92 -13.09
CA LYS A 8 -4.95 -20.87 -14.12
C LYS A 8 -4.76 -19.53 -13.40
N GLY A 9 -3.60 -18.89 -13.61
CA GLY A 9 -3.32 -17.56 -13.09
C GLY A 9 -4.37 -16.58 -13.59
N ARG A 10 -5.16 -16.01 -12.67
CA ARG A 10 -6.04 -14.88 -12.99
C ARG A 10 -5.14 -13.68 -13.23
N GLN A 11 -5.00 -13.29 -14.49
CA GLN A 11 -4.48 -11.99 -14.88
C GLN A 11 -5.37 -10.93 -14.22
N GLY A 12 -4.75 -9.97 -13.53
CA GLY A 12 -5.48 -8.86 -12.90
C GLY A 12 -6.32 -8.15 -13.96
N THR A 13 -7.65 -8.26 -13.83
CA THR A 13 -8.58 -7.65 -14.76
C THR A 13 -8.61 -6.15 -14.49
N THR A 14 -8.17 -5.35 -15.47
CA THR A 14 -8.43 -3.91 -15.49
C THR A 14 -9.96 -3.71 -15.38
N PRO A 15 -10.45 -2.90 -14.42
CA PRO A 15 -11.89 -2.72 -14.25
C PRO A 15 -12.51 -2.11 -15.51
N ALA A 16 -13.68 -2.63 -15.89
CA ALA A 16 -14.48 -2.07 -16.97
C ALA A 16 -14.87 -0.62 -16.65
N PRO A 17 -14.96 0.27 -17.66
CA PRO A 17 -15.33 1.67 -17.45
C PRO A 17 -16.71 1.77 -16.77
N GLY A 18 -16.81 2.58 -15.72
CA GLY A 18 -18.04 2.81 -14.93
C GLY A 18 -18.16 2.00 -13.64
N ARG A 19 -17.20 1.14 -13.28
CA ARG A 19 -17.19 0.47 -11.97
C ARG A 19 -16.41 1.32 -10.97
N ALA A 20 -17.07 1.74 -9.89
CA ALA A 20 -16.42 2.41 -8.75
C ALA A 20 -15.16 1.63 -8.34
N ARG A 21 -14.06 2.35 -8.09
CA ARG A 21 -12.79 1.74 -7.72
C ARG A 21 -12.96 1.15 -6.32
N ARG A 22 -12.84 -0.16 -6.18
CA ARG A 22 -12.89 -0.81 -4.87
C ARG A 22 -11.53 -0.78 -4.19
N VAL A 23 -11.52 -0.42 -2.91
CA VAL A 23 -10.34 -0.43 -2.06
C VAL A 23 -10.64 -1.25 -0.81
N ALA A 24 -9.69 -2.10 -0.44
CA ALA A 24 -9.73 -2.82 0.83
C ALA A 24 -8.55 -2.40 1.71
N VAL A 25 -8.80 -2.27 3.00
CA VAL A 25 -7.78 -1.99 4.02
C VAL A 25 -7.87 -3.07 5.09
N LEU A 26 -6.73 -3.60 5.52
CA LEU A 26 -6.60 -4.53 6.63
C LEU A 26 -5.67 -3.91 7.67
N ASP A 27 -6.18 -3.67 8.87
CA ASP A 27 -5.41 -3.26 10.03
C ASP A 27 -5.16 -4.48 10.93
N ILE A 28 -3.88 -4.75 11.20
CA ILE A 28 -3.45 -5.88 12.02
C ILE A 28 -2.88 -5.35 13.34
N GLY A 29 -3.77 -5.19 14.32
CA GLY A 29 -3.40 -4.84 15.68
C GLY A 29 -3.07 -6.05 16.55
N SER A 30 -2.37 -5.81 17.66
CA SER A 30 -2.12 -6.84 18.68
C SER A 30 -3.36 -7.21 19.51
N SER A 31 -4.39 -6.38 19.48
CA SER A 31 -5.66 -6.62 20.19
C SER A 31 -6.81 -6.97 19.25
N LYS A 32 -6.82 -6.38 18.06
CA LYS A 32 -7.92 -6.49 17.09
C LYS A 32 -7.36 -6.48 15.67
N LEU A 33 -7.96 -7.29 14.80
CA LEU A 33 -7.84 -7.15 13.35
C LEU A 33 -9.13 -6.50 12.82
N CYS A 34 -8.99 -5.61 11.84
CA CYS A 34 -10.10 -4.94 11.20
C CYS A 34 -9.89 -4.91 9.69
N CYS A 35 -10.89 -5.29 8.90
CA CYS A 35 -10.88 -5.16 7.46
C CYS A 35 -12.04 -4.28 7.01
N LEU A 36 -11.77 -3.31 6.13
CA LEU A 36 -12.78 -2.44 5.54
C LEU A 36 -12.69 -2.55 4.02
N ILE A 37 -13.84 -2.63 3.37
CA ILE A 37 -13.97 -2.59 1.91
C ILE A 37 -14.85 -1.39 1.57
N ALA A 38 -14.36 -0.54 0.69
CA ALA A 38 -15.08 0.65 0.24
C ALA A 38 -15.07 0.76 -1.28
N ASP A 39 -16.19 1.24 -1.83
CA ASP A 39 -16.29 1.66 -3.21
C ASP A 39 -16.00 3.17 -3.29
N VAL A 40 -15.07 3.53 -4.17
CA VAL A 40 -14.64 4.91 -4.41
C VAL A 40 -15.24 5.39 -5.73
N ALA A 41 -16.09 6.40 -5.65
CA ALA A 41 -16.67 7.05 -6.82
C ALA A 41 -15.63 7.88 -7.57
N GLU A 42 -15.90 8.23 -8.82
CA GLU A 42 -15.04 9.12 -9.61
C GLU A 42 -14.88 10.51 -8.98
N THR A 43 -15.88 10.94 -8.19
CA THR A 43 -15.83 12.18 -7.40
C THR A 43 -14.84 12.13 -6.23
N GLY A 44 -14.35 10.93 -5.88
CA GLY A 44 -13.53 10.67 -4.70
C GLY A 44 -14.33 10.30 -3.45
N ASP A 45 -15.67 10.34 -3.50
CA ASP A 45 -16.52 9.91 -2.39
C ASP A 45 -16.34 8.42 -2.12
N MET A 46 -16.25 8.06 -0.84
CA MET A 46 -16.04 6.68 -0.41
C MET A 46 -17.23 6.16 0.37
N HIS A 47 -17.74 5.00 -0.04
CA HIS A 47 -18.81 4.30 0.67
C HIS A 47 -18.30 2.95 1.16
N VAL A 48 -18.33 2.75 2.48
CA VAL A 48 -17.97 1.45 3.07
C VAL A 48 -19.08 0.45 2.76
N VAL A 49 -18.72 -0.62 2.06
CA VAL A 49 -19.62 -1.70 1.65
C VAL A 49 -19.35 -3.01 2.41
N GLY A 50 -18.17 -3.14 3.03
CA GLY A 50 -17.75 -4.31 3.79
C GLY A 50 -16.94 -3.94 5.03
N ILE A 51 -17.14 -4.69 6.11
CA ILE A 51 -16.51 -4.50 7.42
C ILE A 51 -16.36 -5.90 8.02
N GLY A 52 -15.13 -6.23 8.39
CA GLY A 52 -14.79 -7.37 9.20
C GLY A 52 -14.02 -6.93 10.43
N HIS A 53 -14.24 -7.60 11.55
CA HIS A 53 -13.36 -7.48 12.70
C HIS A 53 -13.22 -8.80 13.45
N HIS A 54 -12.04 -9.02 14.01
CA HIS A 54 -11.74 -10.24 14.76
C HIS A 54 -10.81 -9.91 15.93
N VAL A 55 -10.93 -10.64 17.05
CA VAL A 55 -9.94 -10.55 18.14
C VAL A 55 -8.59 -11.01 17.61
N SER A 56 -7.52 -10.29 17.92
CA SER A 56 -6.21 -10.67 17.41
C SER A 56 -5.72 -11.98 18.01
N ALA A 57 -5.17 -12.84 17.15
CA ALA A 57 -4.55 -14.10 17.52
C ALA A 57 -3.29 -14.29 16.69
N GLY A 58 -2.20 -14.76 17.31
CA GLY A 58 -0.93 -14.98 16.63
C GLY A 58 -0.13 -13.73 16.28
N VAL A 59 -0.57 -12.54 16.70
CA VAL A 59 0.16 -11.27 16.53
C VAL A 59 0.29 -10.55 17.88
N LYS A 60 1.50 -10.13 18.24
CA LYS A 60 1.76 -9.36 19.46
C LYS A 60 2.92 -8.39 19.28
N ALA A 61 2.73 -7.14 19.70
CA ALA A 61 3.71 -6.06 19.59
C ALA A 61 4.31 -5.94 18.17
N GLY A 62 3.46 -6.12 17.15
CA GLY A 62 3.90 -6.05 15.76
C GLY A 62 4.61 -7.27 15.22
N MET A 63 4.71 -8.35 15.99
CA MET A 63 5.38 -9.57 15.57
C MET A 63 4.38 -10.70 15.44
N VAL A 64 4.56 -11.54 14.43
CA VAL A 64 3.82 -12.79 14.29
C VAL A 64 4.40 -13.78 15.29
N THR A 65 3.64 -14.09 16.35
CA THR A 65 4.03 -15.05 17.38
C THR A 65 3.54 -16.46 17.08
N ASP A 66 2.47 -16.58 16.29
CA ASP A 66 1.93 -17.84 15.80
C ASP A 66 1.34 -17.61 14.41
N LEU A 67 2.00 -18.17 13.39
CA LEU A 67 1.63 -17.98 11.99
C LEU A 67 0.26 -18.59 11.67
N VAL A 68 -0.08 -19.74 12.25
CA VAL A 68 -1.34 -20.43 11.96
C VAL A 68 -2.51 -19.66 12.55
N GLN A 69 -2.36 -19.15 13.78
CA GLN A 69 -3.37 -18.32 14.41
C GLN A 69 -3.54 -16.97 13.69
N ALA A 70 -2.43 -16.35 13.28
CA ALA A 70 -2.46 -15.10 12.52
C ALA A 70 -3.16 -15.28 11.16
N GLU A 71 -2.83 -16.35 10.43
CA GLU A 71 -3.48 -16.68 9.16
C GLU A 71 -4.99 -16.88 9.31
N ARG A 72 -5.41 -17.65 10.32
CA ARG A 72 -6.84 -17.87 10.58
C ARG A 72 -7.58 -16.58 10.94
N ALA A 73 -6.99 -15.73 11.78
CA ALA A 73 -7.58 -14.46 12.17
C ALA A 73 -7.70 -13.50 10.97
N VAL A 74 -6.66 -13.43 10.12
CA VAL A 74 -6.68 -12.65 8.87
C VAL A 74 -7.74 -13.19 7.90
N ARG A 75 -7.82 -14.52 7.73
CA ARG A 75 -8.84 -15.13 6.87
C ARG A 75 -10.25 -14.80 7.37
N ALA A 76 -10.51 -14.95 8.66
CA ALA A 76 -11.81 -14.67 9.25
C ALA A 76 -12.24 -13.22 9.07
N VAL A 77 -11.33 -12.26 9.30
CA VAL A 77 -11.66 -10.83 9.17
C VAL A 77 -11.89 -10.42 7.71
N VAL A 78 -11.12 -10.98 6.77
CA VAL A 78 -11.29 -10.69 5.33
C VAL A 78 -12.59 -11.31 4.81
N THR A 79 -12.85 -12.57 5.11
CA THR A 79 -14.10 -13.25 4.71
C THR A 79 -15.32 -12.50 5.24
N GLN A 80 -15.33 -12.05 6.49
CA GLN A 80 -16.44 -11.26 7.02
C GLN A 80 -16.68 -9.96 6.24
N ALA A 81 -15.60 -9.27 5.85
CA ALA A 81 -15.71 -8.04 5.08
C ALA A 81 -16.21 -8.32 3.65
N GLU A 82 -15.69 -9.36 2.99
CA GLU A 82 -16.09 -9.79 1.64
C GLU A 82 -17.56 -10.26 1.60
N ASP A 83 -17.98 -11.05 2.60
CA ASP A 83 -19.36 -11.53 2.73
C ASP A 83 -20.34 -10.35 2.84
N MET A 84 -20.00 -9.32 3.64
CA MET A 84 -20.83 -8.13 3.75
C MET A 84 -20.81 -7.27 2.47
N ALA A 85 -19.66 -7.20 1.78
CA ALA A 85 -19.54 -6.49 0.50
C ALA A 85 -20.21 -7.25 -0.66
N GLY A 86 -20.52 -8.54 -0.50
CA GLY A 86 -21.05 -9.40 -1.55
C GLY A 86 -20.08 -9.67 -2.70
N ASP A 87 -18.78 -9.46 -2.49
CA ASP A 87 -17.74 -9.64 -3.50
C ASP A 87 -16.37 -9.89 -2.85
N THR A 88 -15.49 -10.56 -3.57
CA THR A 88 -14.13 -10.87 -3.13
C THR A 88 -13.15 -9.75 -3.49
N ILE A 89 -12.06 -9.64 -2.73
CA ILE A 89 -10.98 -8.67 -2.98
C ILE A 89 -9.71 -9.39 -3.47
N ASP A 90 -9.06 -8.85 -4.49
CA ASP A 90 -7.78 -9.38 -5.00
C ASP A 90 -6.57 -8.68 -4.35
N ASN A 91 -6.74 -7.46 -3.86
CA ASN A 91 -5.68 -6.62 -3.31
C ASN A 91 -6.15 -5.93 -2.04
N VAL A 92 -5.23 -5.73 -1.10
CA VAL A 92 -5.51 -5.06 0.17
C VAL A 92 -4.34 -4.16 0.57
N VAL A 93 -4.65 -2.99 1.10
CA VAL A 93 -3.67 -2.13 1.76
C VAL A 93 -3.59 -2.56 3.21
N ILE A 94 -2.38 -2.88 3.68
CA ILE A 94 -2.19 -3.38 5.04
C ILE A 94 -1.57 -2.29 5.91
N SER A 95 -2.19 -2.05 7.06
CA SER A 95 -1.59 -1.35 8.19
C SER A 95 -1.07 -2.39 9.18
N LEU A 96 0.24 -2.35 9.44
CA LEU A 96 0.88 -3.23 10.40
C LEU A 96 2.02 -2.48 11.11
N SER A 97 1.92 -2.39 12.42
CA SER A 97 2.97 -1.84 13.27
C SER A 97 4.07 -2.89 13.49
N ALA A 98 4.83 -3.26 12.46
CA ALA A 98 5.87 -4.29 12.52
C ALA A 98 7.24 -3.83 12.01
N GLY A 99 8.26 -4.66 12.23
CA GLY A 99 9.55 -4.53 11.52
C GLY A 99 10.48 -3.40 12.00
N ARG A 100 10.18 -2.75 13.14
CA ARG A 100 10.96 -1.62 13.69
C ARG A 100 11.26 -0.59 12.60
N PRO A 101 10.21 0.11 12.10
CA PRO A 101 10.36 1.02 10.98
C PRO A 101 11.41 2.07 11.30
N ARG A 102 12.26 2.35 10.31
CA ARG A 102 13.28 3.39 10.37
C ARG A 102 13.03 4.34 9.21
N SER A 103 13.10 5.64 9.50
CA SER A 103 13.00 6.69 8.51
C SER A 103 14.28 7.51 8.52
N GLU A 104 14.73 7.92 7.35
CA GLU A 104 15.90 8.76 7.16
C GLU A 104 15.55 9.85 6.14
N MET A 105 16.04 11.06 6.36
CA MET A 105 15.92 12.15 5.39
C MET A 105 17.20 12.21 4.56
N MET A 106 17.06 12.37 3.26
CA MET A 106 18.17 12.56 2.33
C MET A 106 17.81 13.59 1.28
N SER A 107 18.83 14.24 0.74
CA SER A 107 18.70 15.18 -0.38
C SER A 107 19.32 14.59 -1.64
N VAL A 108 18.60 14.71 -2.75
CA VAL A 108 19.07 14.31 -4.07
C VAL A 108 18.76 15.42 -5.06
N GLU A 109 19.70 15.66 -5.95
CA GLU A 109 19.63 16.71 -6.96
C GLU A 109 19.79 16.09 -8.34
N VAL A 110 19.03 16.60 -9.30
CA VAL A 110 19.15 16.29 -10.73
C VAL A 110 19.16 17.61 -11.50
N SER A 111 19.94 17.67 -12.57
CA SER A 111 19.95 18.83 -13.44
C SER A 111 18.75 18.76 -14.38
N VAL A 112 17.95 19.83 -14.38
CA VAL A 112 16.90 20.09 -15.39
C VAL A 112 17.55 20.94 -16.46
N ALA A 113 17.51 20.53 -17.72
CA ALA A 113 18.39 21.05 -18.79
C ALA A 113 17.96 22.45 -19.30
N GLY A 114 17.62 23.37 -18.39
CA GLY A 114 17.16 24.73 -18.67
C GLY A 114 15.69 24.82 -19.10
N HIS A 115 14.94 23.72 -19.09
CA HIS A 115 13.50 23.71 -19.31
C HIS A 115 12.73 23.82 -17.99
N ALA A 116 11.43 24.09 -18.08
CA ALA A 116 10.50 23.98 -16.96
C ALA A 116 10.53 22.54 -16.41
N VAL A 117 10.34 22.39 -15.10
CA VAL A 117 10.35 21.06 -14.48
C VAL A 117 9.13 20.29 -14.94
N GLU A 118 9.36 19.10 -15.50
CA GLU A 118 8.31 18.19 -15.93
C GLU A 118 8.14 17.03 -14.93
N ALA A 119 7.01 16.34 -15.00
CA ALA A 119 6.78 15.13 -14.20
C ALA A 119 7.89 14.08 -14.38
N ALA A 120 8.51 14.01 -15.56
CA ALA A 120 9.64 13.13 -15.85
C ALA A 120 10.90 13.48 -15.02
N ASP A 121 11.14 14.76 -14.73
CA ASP A 121 12.25 15.19 -13.87
C ASP A 121 12.01 14.80 -12.42
N ILE A 122 10.76 14.94 -11.95
CA ILE A 122 10.33 14.52 -10.62
C ILE A 122 10.51 13.00 -10.47
N ASP A 123 10.08 12.23 -11.47
CA ASP A 123 10.31 10.78 -11.49
C ASP A 123 11.81 10.44 -11.50
N ASN A 124 12.62 11.20 -12.24
CA ASN A 124 14.05 10.98 -12.31
C ASN A 124 14.74 11.23 -10.96
N VAL A 125 14.43 12.33 -10.26
CA VAL A 125 14.99 12.61 -8.92
C VAL A 125 14.54 11.56 -7.91
N MET A 126 13.28 11.12 -7.96
CA MET A 126 12.76 10.07 -7.08
C MET A 126 13.47 8.73 -7.32
N ARG A 127 13.71 8.36 -8.60
CA ARG A 127 14.50 7.17 -8.94
C ARG A 127 15.96 7.31 -8.53
N ALA A 128 16.55 8.50 -8.64
CA ALA A 128 17.91 8.76 -8.18
C ALA A 128 18.03 8.62 -6.65
N ALA A 129 17.03 9.07 -5.90
CA ALA A 129 16.94 8.85 -4.45
C ALA A 129 16.83 7.36 -4.11
N GLN A 130 15.96 6.62 -4.79
CA GLN A 130 15.83 5.16 -4.60
C GLN A 130 17.15 4.42 -4.85
N ARG A 131 17.91 4.78 -5.90
CA ARG A 131 19.21 4.15 -6.22
C ARG A 131 20.30 4.40 -5.18
N ARG A 132 20.21 5.47 -4.39
CA ARG A 132 21.18 5.78 -3.33
C ARG A 132 20.92 5.01 -2.03
N ILE A 133 19.72 4.44 -1.88
CA ILE A 133 19.36 3.70 -0.68
C ILE A 133 19.93 2.29 -0.76
N ASP A 134 20.84 1.95 0.14
CA ASP A 134 21.18 0.57 0.48
C ASP A 134 20.40 0.18 1.74
N PRO A 135 19.39 -0.70 1.64
CA PRO A 135 18.58 -1.06 2.78
C PRO A 135 19.26 -2.10 3.70
N GLU A 136 20.46 -2.61 3.36
CA GLU A 136 21.15 -3.68 4.09
C GLU A 136 20.21 -4.89 4.37
N GLU A 137 20.04 -5.28 5.63
CA GLU A 137 19.15 -6.35 6.10
C GLU A 137 17.67 -5.90 6.26
N ARG A 138 17.28 -4.76 5.69
CA ARG A 138 15.92 -4.20 5.76
C ARG A 138 15.26 -4.20 4.37
N ALA A 139 13.96 -3.92 4.36
CA ALA A 139 13.21 -3.69 3.14
C ALA A 139 12.82 -2.20 3.05
N LEU A 140 13.01 -1.61 1.87
CA LEU A 140 12.52 -0.25 1.58
C LEU A 140 10.99 -0.30 1.41
N VAL A 141 10.26 0.40 2.28
CA VAL A 141 8.78 0.45 2.22
C VAL A 141 8.31 1.59 1.31
N HIS A 142 8.80 2.81 1.55
CA HIS A 142 8.42 4.00 0.79
C HIS A 142 9.58 4.99 0.67
N VAL A 143 9.58 5.74 -0.43
CA VAL A 143 10.35 6.97 -0.60
C VAL A 143 9.34 8.06 -0.91
N LEU A 144 9.26 9.07 -0.05
CA LEU A 144 8.27 10.14 -0.15
C LEU A 144 8.99 11.48 -0.24
N PRO A 145 8.63 12.35 -1.19
CA PRO A 145 9.17 13.70 -1.24
C PRO A 145 8.61 14.52 -0.07
N THR A 146 9.49 15.20 0.66
CA THR A 146 9.13 16.07 1.79
C THR A 146 9.19 17.55 1.43
N CYS A 147 10.13 17.93 0.57
CA CYS A 147 10.27 19.27 0.01
C CYS A 147 10.98 19.23 -1.34
N TYR A 148 10.73 20.24 -2.17
CA TYR A 148 11.50 20.50 -3.38
C TYR A 148 12.19 21.85 -3.31
N SER A 149 13.27 21.98 -4.08
CA SER A 149 13.96 23.23 -4.35
C SER A 149 14.38 23.29 -5.81
N VAL A 150 14.35 24.49 -6.40
CA VAL A 150 14.83 24.76 -7.76
C VAL A 150 15.76 25.97 -7.67
N ASP A 151 16.98 25.87 -8.19
CA ASP A 151 17.96 26.95 -8.21
C ASP A 151 18.10 27.69 -6.86
N GLU A 152 18.26 26.93 -5.78
CA GLU A 152 18.37 27.40 -4.38
C GLU A 152 17.09 28.04 -3.79
N ALA A 153 15.98 28.10 -4.53
CA ALA A 153 14.68 28.48 -3.97
C ALA A 153 14.03 27.28 -3.26
N TYR A 154 13.89 27.36 -1.94
CA TYR A 154 13.36 26.29 -1.08
C TYR A 154 11.85 26.40 -0.83
N GLY A 155 11.26 25.31 -0.33
CA GLY A 155 9.88 25.28 0.14
C GLY A 155 8.85 25.10 -0.98
N ILE A 156 9.29 24.64 -2.15
CA ILE A 156 8.42 24.38 -3.29
C ILE A 156 7.62 23.10 -3.00
N ARG A 157 6.29 23.21 -3.05
CA ARG A 157 5.38 22.08 -2.79
C ARG A 157 5.18 21.20 -4.02
N ASN A 158 5.02 21.82 -5.19
CA ASN A 158 4.99 21.16 -6.48
C ASN A 158 5.93 21.91 -7.41
N PRO A 159 7.04 21.30 -7.85
CA PRO A 159 7.99 21.96 -8.73
C PRO A 159 7.56 21.92 -10.20
N GLU A 160 6.55 21.12 -10.56
CA GLU A 160 6.08 21.00 -11.95
C GLU A 160 5.51 22.33 -12.47
N GLY A 161 6.03 22.78 -13.62
CA GLY A 161 5.60 24.00 -14.32
C GLY A 161 6.68 25.04 -14.56
#